data_AF-A0A0K8PIW7-F1
#
_entry.id   AF-A0A0K8PIW7-F1
#
_cell.length_a   1.000
_cell.length_b   1.000
_cell.length_c   1.000
_cell.angle_alpha   90.00
_cell.angle_beta   90.00
_cell.angle_gamma   90.00
#
_symmetry.space_group_name_H-M   'P 1'
#
loop_
_entity.id
_entity.type
_entity.pdbx_description
1 polymer ?
#
loop_
_entity_poly.entity_id
_entity_poly.type
_entity_poly.pdbx_seq_one_letter_code
_entity_poly.pdbx_strand_id
1 'polypeptide(L)'
;MLGPDNVPVISDESTVTREPAMATFSALVHSHSKDAPAILGMLARGMRSFDKATAKYWCEWLEVGLEDTPVRETWRELEKMVATYFPGRGTLFEETYLEGKAEGKAESILSVLEKRGIPVPEDTRDRITSCPDLDTLTLWFDRSLTATTVEDLFAEE
;
A
#
# COMPACT_ATOMS: atom_id res chain seq x y z
N MET A 1 10.69 -30.65 4.02
CA MET A 1 9.35 -30.12 4.38
C MET A 1 9.53 -29.19 5.56
N LEU A 2 9.15 -27.92 5.41
CA LEU A 2 9.04 -27.00 6.54
C LEU A 2 7.69 -27.27 7.20
N GLY A 3 7.70 -27.56 8.50
CA GLY A 3 6.52 -27.85 9.30
C GLY A 3 6.73 -27.31 10.71
N PRO A 4 5.67 -27.32 11.55
CA PRO A 4 5.70 -26.71 12.89
C PRO A 4 6.85 -27.21 13.77
N ASP A 5 7.27 -28.46 13.57
CA ASP A 5 8.37 -29.08 14.32
C ASP A 5 9.77 -28.57 13.93
N ASN A 6 9.90 -27.92 12.76
CA ASN A 6 11.19 -27.52 12.18
C ASN A 6 11.37 -26.00 12.04
N VAL A 7 10.32 -25.20 12.27
CA VAL A 7 10.39 -23.73 12.19
C VAL A 7 10.15 -23.15 13.58
N PRO A 8 11.09 -22.38 14.16
CA PRO A 8 10.92 -21.82 15.48
C PRO A 8 9.76 -20.82 15.51
N VAL A 9 9.05 -20.78 16.64
CA VAL A 9 8.05 -19.75 16.92
C VAL A 9 8.77 -18.44 17.23
N ILE A 10 8.39 -17.36 16.57
CA ILE A 10 8.90 -16.03 16.95
C ILE A 10 8.45 -15.68 18.36
N SER A 11 9.41 -15.28 19.19
CA SER A 11 9.17 -14.97 20.61
C SER A 11 9.49 -13.53 20.98
N ASP A 12 10.07 -12.76 20.05
CA ASP A 12 10.37 -11.34 20.24
C ASP A 12 10.21 -10.53 18.95
N GLU A 13 9.92 -9.23 19.11
CA GLU A 13 9.74 -8.29 18.01
C GLU A 13 11.06 -7.93 17.30
N SER A 14 12.21 -8.03 17.99
CA SER A 14 13.51 -7.71 17.40
C SER A 14 13.95 -8.71 16.34
N THR A 15 13.52 -9.97 16.48
CA THR A 15 13.71 -11.05 15.52
C THR A 15 12.91 -10.78 14.25
N VAL A 16 11.73 -10.15 14.35
CA VAL A 16 10.97 -9.69 13.18
C VAL A 16 11.79 -8.67 12.38
N THR A 17 12.39 -7.70 13.06
CA THR A 17 13.20 -6.66 12.41
C THR A 17 14.44 -7.24 11.73
N ARG A 18 15.14 -8.17 12.40
CA ARG A 18 16.41 -8.74 11.94
C ARG A 18 16.25 -9.85 10.91
N GLU A 19 15.18 -10.63 11.01
CA GLU A 19 14.94 -11.82 10.19
C GLU A 19 13.49 -11.85 9.66
N PRO A 20 13.11 -10.90 8.78
CA PRO A 20 11.73 -10.78 8.28
C PRO A 20 11.20 -12.04 7.60
N ALA A 21 12.09 -12.75 6.89
CA ALA A 21 11.76 -14.00 6.23
C ALA A 21 11.40 -15.09 7.23
N MET A 22 12.22 -15.28 8.26
CA MET A 22 11.97 -16.29 9.30
C MET A 22 10.68 -15.98 10.05
N ALA A 23 10.44 -14.70 10.37
CA ALA A 23 9.24 -14.28 11.06
C ALA A 23 7.97 -14.53 10.24
N THR A 24 8.02 -14.26 8.93
CA THR A 24 6.92 -14.57 8.00
C THR A 24 6.69 -16.08 7.88
N PHE A 25 7.74 -16.87 7.66
CA PHE A 25 7.60 -18.33 7.58
C PHE A 25 7.11 -18.95 8.89
N SER A 26 7.53 -18.43 10.04
CA SER A 26 7.03 -18.84 11.35
C SER A 26 5.52 -18.62 11.43
N ALA A 27 5.02 -17.44 11.05
CA ALA A 27 3.59 -17.17 11.03
C ALA A 27 2.80 -18.10 10.08
N LEU A 28 3.33 -18.35 8.88
CA LEU A 28 2.68 -19.24 7.90
C LEU A 28 2.65 -20.70 8.38
N VAL A 29 3.77 -21.21 8.87
CA VAL A 29 3.91 -22.60 9.33
C VAL A 29 3.06 -22.86 10.57
N HIS A 30 2.99 -21.88 11.48
CA HIS A 30 2.23 -22.00 12.72
C HIS A 30 0.79 -21.47 12.60
N SER A 31 0.29 -21.20 11.39
CA SER A 31 -1.03 -20.59 11.14
C SER A 31 -2.23 -21.37 11.68
N HIS A 32 -2.10 -22.69 11.86
CA HIS A 32 -3.13 -23.56 12.46
C HIS A 32 -2.90 -23.82 13.96
N SER A 33 -1.84 -23.27 14.55
CA SER A 33 -1.57 -23.41 15.98
C SER A 33 -2.52 -22.53 16.80
N LYS A 34 -2.74 -22.91 18.06
CA LYS A 34 -3.46 -22.08 19.04
C LYS A 34 -2.79 -20.72 19.29
N ASP A 35 -1.49 -20.63 19.02
CA ASP A 35 -0.65 -19.46 19.29
C ASP A 35 -0.56 -18.53 18.05
N ALA A 36 -1.15 -18.92 16.92
CA ALA A 36 -1.10 -18.18 15.66
C ALA A 36 -1.53 -16.70 15.77
N PRO A 37 -2.61 -16.33 16.49
CA PRO A 37 -2.96 -14.92 16.68
C PRO A 37 -1.88 -14.11 17.41
N ALA A 38 -1.22 -14.71 18.40
CA ALA A 38 -0.15 -14.05 19.14
C ALA A 38 1.11 -13.85 18.27
N ILE A 39 1.43 -14.85 17.45
CA ILE A 39 2.52 -14.82 16.47
C ILE A 39 2.28 -13.69 15.45
N LEU A 40 1.08 -13.64 14.85
CA LEU A 40 0.72 -12.57 13.91
C LEU A 40 0.74 -11.18 14.56
N GLY A 41 0.29 -11.07 15.82
CA GLY A 41 0.35 -9.81 16.56
C GLY A 41 1.78 -9.31 16.78
N MET A 42 2.72 -10.22 17.05
CA MET A 42 4.14 -9.88 17.20
C MET A 42 4.77 -9.47 15.87
N LEU A 43 4.46 -10.22 14.80
CA LEU A 43 4.88 -9.89 13.44
C LEU A 43 4.39 -8.50 13.03
N ALA A 44 3.10 -8.22 13.17
CA ALA A 44 2.50 -6.93 12.82
C ALA A 44 3.12 -5.75 13.59
N ARG A 45 3.55 -5.95 14.84
CA ARG A 45 4.25 -4.91 15.61
C ARG A 45 5.68 -4.70 15.14
N GLY A 46 6.44 -5.77 14.89
CA GLY A 46 7.81 -5.67 14.38
C GLY A 46 7.90 -5.07 12.97
N MET A 47 6.91 -5.36 12.11
CA MET A 47 6.81 -4.82 10.76
C MET A 47 6.69 -3.28 10.71
N ARG A 48 6.31 -2.63 11.82
CA ARG A 48 6.28 -1.16 11.92
C ARG A 48 7.66 -0.51 11.76
N SER A 49 8.73 -1.27 11.95
CA SER A 49 10.12 -0.80 11.81
C SER A 49 10.71 -0.98 10.41
N PHE A 50 10.00 -1.66 9.50
CA PHE A 50 10.49 -1.92 8.15
C PHE A 50 10.39 -0.68 7.26
N ASP A 51 11.29 -0.59 6.28
CA ASP A 51 11.10 0.29 5.14
C ASP A 51 9.92 -0.18 4.28
N LYS A 52 9.45 0.72 3.40
CA LYS A 52 8.29 0.52 2.53
C LYS A 52 8.39 -0.74 1.66
N ALA A 53 9.53 -0.97 1.03
CA ALA A 53 9.70 -2.11 0.12
C ALA A 53 9.66 -3.43 0.88
N THR A 54 10.34 -3.49 2.03
CA THR A 54 10.37 -4.67 2.88
C THR A 54 9.00 -4.98 3.49
N ALA A 55 8.29 -3.99 4.04
CA ALA A 55 6.96 -4.20 4.60
C ALA A 55 5.94 -4.65 3.54
N LYS A 56 5.95 -4.02 2.35
CA LYS A 56 5.05 -4.42 1.25
C LYS A 56 5.28 -5.87 0.85
N TYR A 57 6.55 -6.24 0.65
CA TYR A 57 6.93 -7.58 0.23
C TYR A 57 6.41 -8.64 1.22
N TRP A 58 6.67 -8.47 2.53
CA TRP A 58 6.25 -9.48 3.52
C TRP A 58 4.74 -9.47 3.81
N CYS A 59 4.06 -8.32 3.73
CA CYS A 59 2.59 -8.25 3.80
C CYS A 59 1.93 -9.06 2.67
N GLU A 60 2.42 -8.91 1.43
CA GLU A 60 1.89 -9.68 0.28
C GLU A 60 2.09 -11.20 0.48
N TRP A 61 3.26 -11.61 0.98
CA TRP A 61 3.52 -13.01 1.31
C TRP A 61 2.58 -13.55 2.39
N LEU A 62 2.25 -12.76 3.40
CA LEU A 62 1.31 -13.16 4.45
C LEU A 62 -0.12 -13.24 3.93
N GLU A 63 -0.58 -12.26 3.14
CA GLU A 63 -1.94 -12.28 2.60
C GLU A 63 -2.16 -13.50 1.67
N VAL A 64 -1.18 -13.83 0.83
CA VAL A 64 -1.23 -15.03 -0.02
C VAL A 64 -1.10 -16.31 0.81
N GLY A 65 -0.11 -16.36 1.71
CA GLY A 65 0.18 -17.58 2.47
C GLY A 65 -0.88 -17.94 3.51
N LEU A 66 -1.69 -16.96 3.96
CA LEU A 66 -2.75 -17.17 4.94
C LEU A 66 -4.13 -17.39 4.30
N GLU A 67 -4.27 -17.39 2.97
CA GLU A 67 -5.55 -17.38 2.24
C GLU A 67 -6.55 -18.44 2.71
N ASP A 68 -6.08 -19.66 2.97
CA ASP A 68 -6.88 -20.81 3.40
C ASP A 68 -6.70 -21.17 4.90
N THR A 69 -6.17 -20.24 5.69
CA THR A 69 -5.87 -20.47 7.11
C THR A 69 -6.93 -19.85 8.03
N PRO A 70 -7.16 -20.40 9.23
CA PRO A 70 -8.16 -19.87 10.17
C PRO A 70 -7.80 -18.47 10.72
N VAL A 71 -6.56 -18.01 10.52
CA VAL A 71 -6.07 -16.73 11.04
C VAL A 71 -6.00 -15.62 10.00
N ARG A 72 -6.50 -15.84 8.77
CA ARG A 72 -6.58 -14.81 7.73
C ARG A 72 -7.29 -13.55 8.20
N GLU A 73 -8.45 -13.70 8.82
CA GLU A 73 -9.23 -12.54 9.30
C GLU A 73 -8.52 -11.83 10.45
N THR A 74 -7.84 -12.57 11.34
CA THR A 74 -6.97 -11.98 12.38
C THR A 74 -5.86 -11.13 11.76
N TRP A 75 -5.21 -11.62 10.70
CA TRP A 75 -4.18 -10.86 9.98
C TRP A 75 -4.76 -9.56 9.39
N ARG A 76 -5.91 -9.64 8.72
CA ARG A 76 -6.59 -8.47 8.15
C ARG A 76 -7.02 -7.45 9.19
N GLU A 77 -7.47 -7.90 10.37
CA GLU A 77 -7.77 -7.02 11.49
C GLU A 77 -6.52 -6.31 12.03
N LEU A 78 -5.40 -7.00 12.09
CA LEU A 78 -4.11 -6.42 12.49
C LEU A 78 -3.62 -5.40 11.46
N GLU A 79 -3.74 -5.68 10.17
CA GLU A 79 -3.43 -4.72 9.10
C GLU A 79 -4.27 -3.45 9.22
N LYS A 80 -5.60 -3.62 9.44
CA LYS A 80 -6.50 -2.49 9.68
C LYS A 80 -6.13 -1.70 10.93
N MET A 81 -5.75 -2.37 12.02
CA MET A 81 -5.31 -1.70 13.26
C MET A 81 -3.98 -0.96 13.08
N VAL A 82 -3.04 -1.49 12.30
CA VAL A 82 -1.85 -0.74 11.90
C VAL A 82 -2.22 0.47 11.03
N ALA A 83 -3.32 0.38 10.28
CA ALA A 83 -3.89 1.47 9.47
C ALA A 83 -4.82 2.45 10.23
N THR A 84 -5.10 2.29 11.53
CA THR A 84 -6.14 3.09 12.24
C THR A 84 -5.81 4.58 12.50
N TYR A 85 -4.70 5.11 11.98
CA TYR A 85 -4.46 6.56 11.89
C TYR A 85 -4.07 6.92 10.45
N PHE A 86 -5.07 6.86 9.56
CA PHE A 86 -4.98 7.16 8.13
C PHE A 86 -5.98 8.30 7.79
N PRO A 87 -5.59 9.35 7.05
CA PRO A 87 -4.21 9.78 6.73
C PRO A 87 -3.58 10.63 7.86
N GLY A 88 -2.24 10.70 7.91
CA GLY A 88 -1.47 11.69 8.68
C GLY A 88 -0.18 11.18 9.34
N ARG A 89 0.23 9.92 9.15
CA ARG A 89 1.41 9.33 9.83
C ARG A 89 2.50 8.81 8.89
N GLY A 90 2.28 8.81 7.58
CA GLY A 90 3.26 8.29 6.61
C GLY A 90 3.45 6.78 6.77
N THR A 91 2.38 6.05 7.08
CA THR A 91 2.44 4.59 7.10
C THR A 91 2.55 4.04 5.67
N LEU A 92 3.09 2.84 5.49
CA LEU A 92 3.16 2.19 4.18
C LEU A 92 1.78 2.13 3.47
N PHE A 93 0.74 1.76 4.21
CA PHE A 93 -0.63 1.72 3.70
C PHE A 93 -1.09 3.11 3.25
N GLU A 94 -0.77 4.14 4.04
CA GLU A 94 -1.11 5.51 3.71
C GLU A 94 -0.44 5.99 2.44
N GLU A 95 0.88 5.83 2.34
CA GLU A 95 1.63 6.24 1.15
C GLU A 95 1.13 5.51 -0.10
N THR A 96 0.93 4.19 -0.02
CA THR A 96 0.44 3.39 -1.14
C THR A 96 -0.97 3.80 -1.56
N TYR A 97 -1.84 4.13 -0.59
CA TYR A 97 -3.17 4.65 -0.88
C TYR A 97 -3.12 6.04 -1.52
N LEU A 98 -2.29 6.95 -1.01
CA LEU A 98 -2.14 8.30 -1.54
C LEU A 98 -1.55 8.28 -2.96
N GLU A 99 -0.55 7.44 -3.21
CA GLU A 99 -0.01 7.17 -4.54
C GLU A 99 -1.10 6.68 -5.49
N GLY A 100 -1.84 5.62 -5.12
CA GLY A 100 -2.93 5.11 -5.95
C GLY A 100 -4.05 6.13 -6.21
N LYS A 101 -4.32 7.01 -5.23
CA LYS A 101 -5.28 8.11 -5.39
C LYS A 101 -4.76 9.20 -6.34
N ALA A 102 -3.46 9.49 -6.32
CA ALA A 102 -2.82 10.41 -7.24
C ALA A 102 -2.82 9.86 -8.67
N GLU A 103 -2.40 8.60 -8.85
CA GLU A 103 -2.45 7.88 -10.13
C GLU A 103 -3.86 7.88 -10.73
N GLY A 104 -4.88 7.49 -9.94
CA GLY A 104 -6.27 7.47 -10.41
C GLY A 104 -6.81 8.86 -10.79
N LYS A 105 -6.36 9.93 -10.12
CA LYS A 105 -6.70 11.31 -10.52
C LYS A 105 -6.02 11.72 -11.82
N ALA A 106 -4.73 11.41 -11.97
CA ALA A 106 -3.99 11.65 -13.21
C ALA A 106 -4.65 10.95 -14.40
N GLU A 107 -5.00 9.66 -14.26
CA GLU A 107 -5.74 8.90 -15.27
C GLU A 107 -7.10 9.53 -15.60
N SER A 108 -7.83 10.00 -14.58
CA SER A 108 -9.12 10.66 -14.75
C SER A 108 -9.00 11.96 -15.56
N ILE A 109 -7.99 12.78 -15.27
CA ILE A 109 -7.69 14.01 -16.03
C ILE A 109 -7.44 13.68 -17.50
N LEU A 110 -6.54 12.72 -17.76
CA LEU A 110 -6.19 12.32 -19.12
C LEU A 110 -7.40 11.77 -19.88
N SER A 111 -8.24 10.95 -19.22
CA SER A 111 -9.48 10.41 -19.81
C SER A 111 -10.49 11.50 -20.16
N VAL A 112 -10.62 12.55 -19.33
CA VAL A 112 -11.48 13.70 -19.63
C VAL A 112 -10.97 14.45 -20.86
N LEU A 113 -9.67 14.78 -20.91
CA LEU A 113 -9.07 15.50 -22.04
C LEU A 113 -9.22 14.73 -23.35
N GLU A 114 -8.99 13.41 -23.32
CA GLU A 114 -9.19 12.53 -24.47
C GLU A 114 -10.64 12.55 -24.95
N LYS A 115 -11.62 12.38 -24.06
CA LYS A 115 -13.06 12.43 -24.40
C LYS A 115 -13.49 13.77 -24.97
N ARG A 116 -12.81 14.85 -24.59
CA ARG A 116 -13.05 16.21 -25.10
C ARG A 116 -12.28 16.49 -26.39
N GLY A 117 -11.46 15.55 -26.87
CA GLY A 117 -10.65 15.70 -28.07
C GLY A 117 -9.52 16.71 -27.92
N ILE A 118 -9.07 16.99 -26.69
CA ILE A 118 -7.97 17.90 -26.41
C ILE A 118 -6.66 17.10 -26.53
N PRO A 119 -5.77 17.43 -27.49
CA PRO A 119 -4.50 16.75 -27.63
C PRO A 119 -3.63 16.98 -26.39
N VAL A 120 -3.06 15.89 -25.86
CA VAL A 120 -2.14 15.96 -24.71
C VAL A 120 -0.75 15.54 -25.20
N PRO A 121 0.21 16.48 -25.34
CA PRO A 121 1.60 16.16 -25.64
C PRO A 121 2.21 15.26 -24.55
N GLU A 122 3.19 14.43 -24.92
CA GLU A 122 3.82 13.49 -23.97
C GLU A 122 4.44 14.19 -22.75
N ASP A 123 5.13 15.33 -22.93
CA ASP A 123 5.66 16.11 -21.80
C ASP A 123 4.57 16.53 -20.80
N THR A 124 3.34 16.77 -21.30
CA THR A 124 2.21 17.13 -20.45
C THR A 124 1.60 15.91 -19.79
N ARG A 125 1.52 14.79 -20.50
CA ARG A 125 1.12 13.50 -19.93
C ARG A 125 2.04 13.14 -18.77
N ASP A 126 3.35 13.22 -18.97
CA ASP A 126 4.36 12.93 -17.95
C ASP A 126 4.24 13.88 -16.75
N ARG A 127 3.98 15.16 -16.98
CA ARG A 127 3.74 16.12 -15.90
C ARG A 127 2.50 15.76 -15.06
N ILE A 128 1.43 15.29 -15.70
CA ILE A 128 0.20 14.89 -15.01
C ILE A 128 0.40 13.60 -14.23
N THR A 129 1.02 12.58 -14.83
CA THR A 129 1.21 11.26 -14.20
C THR A 129 2.27 11.24 -13.11
N SER A 130 3.28 12.11 -13.19
CA SER A 130 4.34 12.21 -12.17
C SER A 130 3.98 13.11 -10.98
N CYS A 131 2.84 13.80 -10.99
CA CYS A 131 2.43 14.69 -9.90
C CYS A 131 1.89 13.89 -8.70
N PRO A 132 2.52 13.96 -7.51
CA PRO A 132 2.03 13.27 -6.32
C PRO A 132 1.04 14.12 -5.50
N ASP A 133 0.95 15.43 -5.79
CA ASP A 133 0.14 16.35 -4.99
C ASP A 133 -1.34 16.27 -5.37
N LEU A 134 -2.14 15.74 -4.43
CA LEU A 134 -3.56 15.53 -4.62
C LEU A 134 -4.35 16.85 -4.77
N ASP A 135 -3.90 17.93 -4.15
CA ASP A 135 -4.59 19.22 -4.25
C ASP A 135 -4.38 19.82 -5.64
N THR A 136 -3.13 19.82 -6.13
CA THR A 136 -2.81 20.17 -7.52
C THR A 136 -3.57 19.30 -8.53
N LEU A 137 -3.58 17.97 -8.36
CA LEU A 137 -4.33 17.07 -9.23
C LEU A 137 -5.85 17.32 -9.18
N THR A 138 -6.39 17.71 -8.03
CA THR A 138 -7.82 18.06 -7.91
C THR A 138 -8.13 19.32 -8.69
N LEU A 139 -7.30 20.35 -8.56
CA LEU A 139 -7.44 21.58 -9.33
C LEU A 139 -7.35 21.33 -10.84
N TRP A 140 -6.39 20.52 -11.29
CA TRP A 140 -6.27 20.15 -12.70
C TRP A 140 -7.47 19.34 -13.19
N PHE A 141 -7.98 18.43 -12.38
CA PHE A 141 -9.20 17.70 -12.70
C PHE A 141 -10.40 18.63 -12.90
N ASP A 142 -10.63 19.57 -11.99
CA ASP A 142 -11.75 20.50 -12.11
C ASP A 142 -11.60 21.38 -13.37
N ARG A 143 -10.39 21.85 -13.67
CA ARG A 143 -10.09 22.61 -14.89
C ARG A 143 -10.27 21.78 -16.15
N SER A 144 -9.94 20.49 -16.12
CA SER A 144 -10.07 19.59 -17.27
C SER A 144 -11.51 19.47 -17.78
N LEU A 145 -12.50 19.77 -16.93
CA LEU A 145 -13.92 19.74 -17.29
C LEU A 145 -14.32 20.88 -18.23
N THR A 146 -13.64 22.04 -18.14
CA THR A 146 -13.98 23.26 -18.91
C THR A 146 -12.87 23.72 -19.84
N ALA A 147 -11.64 23.26 -19.66
CA ALA A 147 -10.45 23.60 -20.46
C ALA A 147 -10.71 23.54 -21.97
N THR A 148 -10.22 24.50 -22.74
CA THR A 148 -10.28 24.45 -24.21
C THR A 148 -8.98 23.94 -24.81
N THR A 149 -7.87 24.15 -24.12
CA THR A 149 -6.55 23.59 -24.46
C THR A 149 -5.94 22.93 -23.22
N VAL A 150 -4.83 22.21 -23.42
CA VAL A 150 -4.16 21.52 -22.30
C VAL A 150 -3.46 22.50 -21.36
N GLU A 151 -3.05 23.66 -21.86
CA GLU A 151 -2.40 24.73 -21.09
C GLU A 151 -3.35 25.33 -20.04
N ASP A 152 -4.67 25.34 -20.30
CA ASP A 152 -5.70 25.83 -19.36
C ASP A 152 -5.69 25.08 -18.02
N LEU A 153 -5.19 23.84 -18.00
CA LEU A 153 -5.02 23.06 -16.76
C LEU A 153 -4.03 23.73 -15.81
N PHE A 154 -3.00 24.37 -16.35
CA PHE A 154 -1.84 24.85 -15.62
C PHE A 154 -1.83 26.36 -15.41
N ALA A 155 -2.86 27.08 -15.86
CA ALA A 155 -2.96 28.52 -15.67
C ALA A 155 -2.86 28.88 -14.17
N GLU A 156 -2.01 29.84 -13.82
CA GLU A 156 -2.05 30.45 -12.49
C GLU A 156 -3.33 31.29 -12.39
N GLU A 157 -3.90 31.39 -11.19
CA GLU A 157 -5.07 32.24 -10.94
C GLU A 157 -4.74 33.73 -11.11
#